data_AF-A0A292EDP1-F1
#
_entry.id   AF-A0A292EDP1-F1
#
_cell.length_a   1.000
_cell.length_b   1.000
_cell.length_c   1.000
_cell.angle_alpha   90.00
_cell.angle_beta   90.00
_cell.angle_gamma   90.00
#
_symmetry.space_group_name_H-M   'P 1'
#
loop_
_entity.id
_entity.type
_entity.pdbx_description
1 polymer ?
#
loop_
_entity_poly.entity_id
_entity_poly.type
_entity_poly.pdbx_seq_one_letter_code
_entity_poly.pdbx_strand_id
1 'polypeptide(L)'
;MATRFYLADGRVTNLVMLSQKLFFANTIEQFVELVNSAQPVAPGAGPNKAGLDAFLASNPNVMNVFRMRAAAKAPVSFGNTEFHAVHVFRYLNAGGDLHHVRCHWIPLDGVKGQDPQVLTHESVDVLFLELNERLKSSPVEFELELEIGKPGDPTNDATALWPEDRQRVRIGRLRVTATTTEEEIGDRLMNHDPTMLVDGIEATDDPILQIRRGVYEASAAQRSGGWQANRTQLAGGTDGTAKP
;
A
#
# COMPACT_ATOMS: atom_id res chain seq x y z
N MET A 1 5.96 -0.10 1.66
CA MET A 1 6.75 -0.95 0.76
C MET A 1 5.81 -1.78 -0.10
N ALA A 2 5.95 -1.70 -1.42
CA ALA A 2 5.28 -2.63 -2.34
C ALA A 2 6.32 -3.64 -2.84
N THR A 3 6.04 -4.92 -2.69
CA THR A 3 6.92 -6.01 -3.11
C THR A 3 6.20 -6.84 -4.15
N ARG A 4 6.91 -7.20 -5.22
CA ARG A 4 6.45 -8.14 -6.23
C ARG A 4 7.33 -9.37 -6.21
N PHE A 5 6.70 -10.54 -6.19
CA PHE A 5 7.37 -11.83 -6.23
C PHE A 5 7.14 -12.44 -7.61
N TYR A 6 8.24 -12.71 -8.31
CA TYR A 6 8.24 -13.52 -9.53
C TYR A 6 8.55 -14.96 -9.13
N LEU A 7 7.57 -15.86 -9.29
CA LEU A 7 7.70 -17.26 -8.91
C LEU A 7 8.36 -18.07 -10.03
N ALA A 8 8.95 -19.21 -9.65
CA ALA A 8 9.69 -20.07 -10.58
C ALA A 8 8.82 -20.65 -11.71
N ASP A 9 7.50 -20.74 -11.50
CA ASP A 9 6.52 -21.21 -12.48
C ASP A 9 5.95 -20.07 -13.36
N GLY A 10 6.50 -18.86 -13.25
CA GLY A 10 6.09 -17.69 -14.02
C GLY A 10 4.91 -16.92 -13.45
N ARG A 11 4.30 -17.38 -12.34
CA ARG A 11 3.27 -16.61 -11.64
C ARG A 11 3.88 -15.40 -10.93
N VAL A 12 3.03 -14.41 -10.68
CA VAL A 12 3.38 -13.19 -9.96
C VAL A 12 2.40 -12.97 -8.82
N THR A 13 2.91 -12.65 -7.63
CA THR A 13 2.09 -12.17 -6.52
C THR A 13 2.65 -10.87 -5.97
N ASN A 14 1.78 -10.00 -5.50
CA ASN A 14 2.17 -8.73 -4.89
C ASN A 14 1.88 -8.73 -3.39
N LEU A 15 2.69 -7.97 -2.66
CA LEU A 15 2.44 -7.64 -1.26
C LEU A 15 2.63 -6.15 -1.07
N VAL A 16 1.53 -5.44 -0.83
CA VAL A 16 1.51 -3.98 -0.80
C VAL A 16 1.25 -3.50 0.61
N MET A 17 2.27 -2.91 1.21
CA MET A 17 2.28 -2.54 2.62
C MET A 17 2.54 -1.05 2.83
N LEU A 18 2.03 -0.53 3.94
CA LEU A 18 2.23 0.84 4.40
C LEU A 18 3.23 0.87 5.57
N SER A 19 3.90 1.99 5.79
CA SER A 19 4.68 2.22 7.02
C SER A 19 3.79 2.49 8.26
N GLN A 20 2.47 2.41 8.08
CA GLN A 20 1.47 2.64 9.11
C GLN A 20 0.73 1.32 9.36
N LYS A 21 0.33 1.09 10.60
CA LYS A 21 -0.34 -0.17 10.99
C LYS A 21 -1.80 -0.26 10.54
N LEU A 22 -2.43 0.87 10.24
CA LEU A 22 -3.85 1.01 9.93
C LEU A 22 -4.07 1.87 8.68
N PHE A 23 -5.23 1.72 8.06
CA PHE A 23 -5.70 2.56 6.95
C PHE A 23 -6.64 3.64 7.48
N PHE A 24 -6.92 4.67 6.66
CA PHE A 24 -7.72 5.83 7.08
C PHE A 24 -9.23 5.66 6.96
N ALA A 25 -9.72 4.46 6.62
CA ALA A 25 -11.14 4.16 6.51
C ALA A 25 -11.36 2.64 6.53
N ASN A 26 -12.55 2.19 6.92
CA ASN A 26 -12.96 0.78 6.82
C ASN A 26 -14.05 0.53 5.76
N THR A 27 -14.68 1.60 5.23
CA THR A 27 -15.59 1.53 4.08
C THR A 27 -15.18 2.49 2.97
N ILE A 28 -15.67 2.24 1.76
CA ILE A 28 -15.41 3.09 0.59
C ILE A 28 -16.04 4.48 0.80
N GLU A 29 -17.27 4.52 1.33
CA GLU A 29 -18.01 5.74 1.61
C GLU A 29 -17.27 6.60 2.65
N GLN A 30 -16.77 5.99 3.73
CA GLN A 30 -15.99 6.69 4.74
C GLN A 30 -14.69 7.26 4.15
N PHE A 31 -14.03 6.54 3.24
CA PHE A 31 -12.84 7.04 2.55
C PHE A 31 -13.16 8.23 1.64
N VAL A 32 -14.25 8.15 0.87
CA VAL A 32 -14.69 9.24 -0.02
C VAL A 32 -15.09 10.47 0.80
N GLU A 33 -15.82 10.28 1.89
CA GLU A 33 -16.20 11.36 2.80
C GLU A 33 -14.97 12.02 3.45
N LEU A 34 -13.97 11.23 3.89
CA LEU A 34 -12.69 11.75 4.38
C LEU A 34 -12.02 12.65 3.33
N VAL A 35 -11.87 12.16 2.09
CA VAL A 35 -11.22 12.92 1.01
C VAL A 35 -12.00 14.20 0.69
N ASN A 36 -13.32 14.13 0.66
CA ASN A 36 -14.20 15.27 0.40
C ASN A 36 -14.16 16.31 1.53
N SER A 37 -14.12 15.85 2.79
CA SER A 37 -14.09 16.73 3.97
C SER A 37 -12.85 17.64 4.00
N ALA A 38 -11.73 17.16 3.46
CA ALA A 38 -10.46 17.87 3.43
C ALA A 38 -10.26 18.71 2.16
N GLN A 39 -11.16 18.65 1.17
CA GLN A 39 -11.02 19.42 -0.07
C GLN A 39 -10.95 20.93 0.20
N PRO A 40 -10.06 21.67 -0.48
CA PRO A 40 -10.00 23.13 -0.36
C PRO A 40 -11.37 23.78 -0.63
N VAL A 41 -11.77 24.72 0.22
CA VAL A 41 -13.04 25.45 0.08
C VAL A 41 -13.03 26.51 -1.03
N ALA A 42 -11.84 26.84 -1.54
CA ALA A 42 -11.64 27.77 -2.63
C ALA A 42 -10.41 27.37 -3.47
N PRO A 43 -10.37 27.71 -4.78
CA PRO A 43 -9.21 27.48 -5.63
C PRO A 43 -7.92 28.07 -5.01
N GLY A 44 -6.86 27.26 -4.95
CA GLY A 44 -5.56 27.67 -4.40
C GLY A 44 -5.47 27.70 -2.86
N ALA A 45 -6.57 27.42 -2.15
CA ALA A 45 -6.52 27.28 -0.70
C ALA A 45 -5.87 25.95 -0.29
N GLY A 46 -5.33 25.90 0.93
CA GLY A 46 -4.89 24.64 1.55
C GLY A 46 -6.07 23.73 1.92
N PRO A 47 -5.78 22.55 2.50
CA PRO A 47 -6.82 21.61 2.94
C PRO A 47 -7.83 22.26 3.90
N ASN A 48 -9.11 21.89 3.76
CA ASN A 48 -10.19 22.35 4.64
C ASN A 48 -10.08 21.69 6.03
N LYS A 49 -9.40 22.37 6.95
CA LYS A 49 -9.23 21.88 8.32
C LYS A 49 -10.55 21.74 9.07
N ALA A 50 -11.45 22.72 8.94
CA ALA A 50 -12.74 22.70 9.65
C ALA A 50 -13.62 21.53 9.19
N GLY A 51 -13.64 21.24 7.88
CA GLY A 51 -14.35 20.08 7.34
C GLY A 51 -13.75 18.77 7.81
N LEU A 52 -12.42 18.65 7.78
CA LEU A 52 -11.72 17.48 8.30
C LEU A 52 -11.99 17.27 9.81
N ASP A 53 -11.92 18.32 10.63
CA ASP A 53 -12.17 18.24 12.06
C ASP A 53 -13.60 17.76 12.36
N ALA A 54 -14.60 18.27 11.64
CA ALA A 54 -15.99 17.84 11.76
C ALA A 54 -16.19 16.36 11.37
N PHE A 55 -15.53 15.92 10.28
CA PHE A 55 -15.55 14.53 9.85
C PHE A 55 -14.92 13.61 10.92
N LEU A 56 -13.73 13.96 11.43
CA LEU A 56 -13.02 13.16 12.42
C LEU A 56 -13.78 13.09 13.75
N ALA A 57 -14.50 14.15 14.13
CA ALA A 57 -15.36 14.15 15.32
C ALA A 57 -16.51 13.13 15.21
N SER A 58 -16.99 12.87 14.01
CA SER A 58 -18.07 11.89 13.73
C SER A 58 -17.55 10.48 13.41
N ASN A 59 -16.24 10.31 13.22
CA ASN A 59 -15.60 9.05 12.83
C ASN A 59 -14.44 8.68 13.78
N PRO A 60 -14.74 8.15 14.99
CA PRO A 60 -13.73 7.85 16.01
C PRO A 60 -12.66 6.85 15.55
N ASN A 61 -13.03 5.88 14.71
CA ASN A 61 -12.09 4.91 14.16
C ASN A 61 -11.03 5.60 13.28
N VAL A 62 -11.43 6.53 12.41
CA VAL A 62 -10.50 7.31 11.58
C VAL A 62 -9.69 8.30 12.43
N MET A 63 -10.33 8.96 13.41
CA MET A 63 -9.63 9.82 14.37
C MET A 63 -8.51 9.08 15.08
N ASN A 64 -8.72 7.81 15.47
CA ASN A 64 -7.68 7.00 16.10
C ASN A 64 -6.47 6.79 15.17
N VAL A 65 -6.70 6.51 13.89
CA VAL A 65 -5.64 6.36 12.89
C VAL A 65 -4.83 7.66 12.74
N PHE A 66 -5.51 8.82 12.70
CA PHE A 66 -4.84 10.13 12.66
C PHE A 66 -4.00 10.39 13.91
N ARG A 67 -4.51 10.05 15.11
CA ARG A 67 -3.75 10.17 16.36
C ARG A 67 -2.51 9.27 16.36
N MET A 68 -2.65 8.01 15.93
CA MET A 68 -1.51 7.10 15.80
C MET A 68 -0.46 7.65 14.83
N ARG A 69 -0.88 8.20 13.69
CA ARG A 69 0.03 8.82 12.73
C ARG A 69 0.72 10.06 13.30
N ALA A 70 0.00 10.91 14.02
CA ALA A 70 0.56 12.11 14.65
C ALA A 70 1.58 11.78 15.75
N ALA A 71 1.42 10.65 16.44
CA ALA A 71 2.35 10.16 17.44
C ALA A 71 3.55 9.38 16.84
N ALA A 72 3.50 9.03 15.54
CA ALA A 72 4.54 8.24 14.91
C ALA A 72 5.82 9.06 14.68
N LYS A 73 6.96 8.41 14.88
CA LYS A 73 8.27 8.99 14.54
C LYS A 73 8.41 9.05 13.02
N ALA A 74 9.15 10.06 12.54
CA ALA A 74 9.57 10.11 11.15
C ALA A 74 10.64 9.02 10.87
N PRO A 75 10.63 8.38 9.70
CA PRO A 75 11.66 7.41 9.34
C PRO A 75 13.01 8.12 9.17
N VAL A 76 14.09 7.43 9.59
CA VAL A 76 15.48 7.83 9.28
C VAL A 76 16.02 7.12 8.04
N SER A 77 15.39 6.00 7.67
CA SER A 77 15.77 5.14 6.54
C SER A 77 14.59 4.25 6.17
N PHE A 78 14.43 3.93 4.88
CA PHE A 78 13.50 2.87 4.47
C PHE A 78 13.89 1.51 5.08
N GLY A 79 15.19 1.25 5.25
CA GLY A 79 15.72 0.01 5.81
C GLY A 79 15.55 -0.16 7.32
N ASN A 80 15.10 0.88 8.02
CA ASN A 80 14.79 0.85 9.45
C ASN A 80 13.30 1.12 9.74
N THR A 81 12.44 0.93 8.74
CA THR A 81 10.99 1.16 8.84
C THR A 81 10.25 -0.17 8.78
N GLU A 82 9.33 -0.42 9.72
CA GLU A 82 8.38 -1.52 9.58
C GLU A 82 7.34 -1.21 8.51
N PHE A 83 6.93 -2.25 7.78
CA PHE A 83 5.80 -2.13 6.86
C PHE A 83 4.72 -3.16 7.19
N HIS A 84 3.46 -2.77 7.06
CA HIS A 84 2.30 -3.56 7.42
C HIS A 84 1.34 -3.62 6.23
N ALA A 85 0.82 -4.81 5.92
CA ALA A 85 -0.19 -4.97 4.87
C ALA A 85 -1.51 -4.26 5.17
N VAL A 86 -1.75 -4.00 6.47
CA VAL A 86 -2.97 -3.41 7.06
C VAL A 86 -4.21 -4.29 6.90
N HIS A 87 -4.48 -4.77 5.70
CA HIS A 87 -5.54 -5.71 5.39
C HIS A 87 -5.22 -7.10 5.94
N VAL A 88 -6.30 -7.83 6.23
CA VAL A 88 -6.24 -9.24 6.60
C VAL A 88 -6.37 -10.09 5.34
N PHE A 89 -5.54 -11.11 5.23
CA PHE A 89 -5.61 -12.12 4.18
C PHE A 89 -5.98 -13.47 4.79
N ARG A 90 -6.51 -14.36 3.94
CA ARG A 90 -6.82 -15.75 4.26
C ARG A 90 -5.71 -16.63 3.69
N TYR A 91 -4.99 -17.34 4.55
CA TYR A 91 -3.93 -18.27 4.16
C TYR A 91 -4.45 -19.70 4.32
N LEU A 92 -4.39 -20.47 3.24
CA LEU A 92 -4.81 -21.87 3.20
C LEU A 92 -3.59 -22.78 3.20
N ASN A 93 -3.56 -23.74 4.11
CA ASN A 93 -2.53 -24.77 4.11
C ASN A 93 -2.92 -25.94 3.17
N ALA A 94 -2.01 -26.90 2.97
CA ALA A 94 -2.25 -28.07 2.12
C ALA A 94 -3.35 -29.02 2.64
N GLY A 95 -3.71 -28.93 3.92
CA GLY A 95 -4.82 -29.67 4.54
C GLY A 95 -6.18 -28.99 4.39
N GLY A 96 -6.21 -27.77 3.85
CA GLY A 96 -7.43 -26.96 3.72
C GLY A 96 -7.76 -26.09 4.94
N ASP A 97 -6.88 -26.04 5.95
CA ASP A 97 -7.11 -25.15 7.10
C ASP A 97 -6.85 -23.70 6.70
N LEU A 98 -7.77 -22.84 7.14
CA LEU A 98 -7.81 -21.42 6.84
C LEU A 98 -7.33 -20.60 8.05
N HIS A 99 -6.34 -19.75 7.83
CA HIS A 99 -5.84 -18.80 8.84
C HIS A 99 -6.02 -17.36 8.37
N HIS A 100 -6.60 -16.51 9.21
CA HIS A 100 -6.59 -15.06 8.99
C HIS A 100 -5.25 -14.50 9.45
N VAL A 101 -4.57 -13.76 8.59
CA VAL A 101 -3.25 -13.23 8.89
C VAL A 101 -3.08 -11.79 8.43
N ARG A 102 -2.21 -11.06 9.14
CA ARG A 102 -1.64 -9.79 8.68
C ARG A 102 -0.15 -9.98 8.42
N CYS A 103 0.30 -9.49 7.27
CA CYS A 103 1.70 -9.60 6.88
C CYS A 103 2.47 -8.34 7.33
N HIS A 104 3.71 -8.56 7.80
CA HIS A 104 4.62 -7.51 8.23
C HIS A 104 6.03 -7.71 7.68
N TRP A 105 6.64 -6.62 7.23
CA TRP A 105 8.08 -6.57 6.99
C TRP A 105 8.78 -5.93 8.18
N ILE A 106 9.61 -6.71 8.86
CA ILE A 106 10.36 -6.28 10.04
C ILE A 106 11.82 -6.03 9.63
N PRO A 107 12.36 -4.82 9.78
CA PRO A 107 13.74 -4.52 9.40
C PRO A 107 14.73 -5.26 10.30
N LEU A 108 15.70 -5.98 9.71
CA LEU A 108 16.71 -6.72 10.49
C LEU A 108 17.64 -5.79 11.28
N ASP A 109 17.90 -4.59 10.75
CA ASP A 109 18.71 -3.57 11.41
C ASP A 109 17.94 -2.80 12.51
N GLY A 110 16.74 -3.27 12.84
CA GLY A 110 15.85 -2.69 13.84
C GLY A 110 15.09 -1.45 13.38
N VAL A 111 14.02 -1.13 14.10
CA VAL A 111 13.19 0.05 13.85
C VAL A 111 13.86 1.30 14.41
N LYS A 112 14.04 2.32 13.57
CA LYS A 112 14.63 3.60 13.96
C LYS A 112 13.77 4.74 13.43
N GLY A 113 13.55 5.73 14.27
CA GLY A 113 12.81 6.92 13.90
C GLY A 113 13.31 8.15 14.64
N GLN A 114 12.99 9.31 14.10
CA GLN A 114 13.40 10.62 14.57
C GLN A 114 12.19 11.55 14.78
N ASP A 115 12.43 12.70 15.39
CA ASP A 115 11.43 13.75 15.46
C ASP A 115 11.10 14.24 14.03
N PRO A 116 9.82 14.33 13.63
CA PRO A 116 9.43 14.85 12.33
C PRO A 116 9.96 16.26 12.01
N GLN A 117 10.24 17.09 13.01
CA GLN A 117 10.84 18.42 12.81
C GLN A 117 12.25 18.35 12.20
N VAL A 118 12.97 17.24 12.35
CA VAL A 118 14.27 17.07 11.69
C VAL A 118 14.11 17.09 10.17
N LEU A 119 13.05 16.46 9.65
CA LEU A 119 12.82 16.37 8.20
C LEU A 119 12.44 17.70 7.55
N THR A 120 12.00 18.73 8.30
CA THR A 120 11.62 20.02 7.70
C THR A 120 12.82 20.80 7.15
N HIS A 121 14.03 20.38 7.50
CA HIS A 121 15.29 20.97 7.04
C HIS A 121 16.06 20.09 6.06
N GLU A 122 15.55 18.89 5.78
CA GLU A 122 16.19 17.91 4.91
C GLU A 122 15.71 18.04 3.45
N SER A 123 16.47 17.43 2.54
CA SER A 123 16.02 17.24 1.16
C SER A 123 14.75 16.38 1.12
N VAL A 124 13.84 16.68 0.19
CA VAL A 124 12.68 15.81 -0.09
C VAL A 124 13.08 14.39 -0.49
N ASP A 125 14.31 14.22 -0.98
CA ASP A 125 14.87 12.94 -1.43
C ASP A 125 15.73 12.24 -0.36
N VAL A 126 15.79 12.75 0.87
CA VAL A 126 16.74 12.28 1.91
C VAL A 126 16.73 10.77 2.11
N LEU A 127 15.56 10.12 2.13
CA LEU A 127 15.44 8.67 2.31
C LEU A 127 15.91 7.88 1.08
N PHE A 128 15.73 8.43 -0.12
CA PHE A 128 16.23 7.80 -1.36
C PHE A 128 17.74 7.93 -1.46
N LEU A 129 18.30 9.09 -1.11
CA LEU A 129 19.74 9.32 -1.05
C LEU A 129 20.40 8.39 -0.03
N GLU A 130 19.79 8.25 1.16
CA GLU A 130 20.26 7.33 2.20
C GLU A 130 20.26 5.88 1.72
N LEU A 131 19.17 5.41 1.10
CA LEU A 131 19.07 4.05 0.58
C LEU A 131 20.14 3.79 -0.49
N ASN A 132 20.31 4.71 -1.44
CA ASN A 132 21.30 4.60 -2.51
C ASN A 132 22.72 4.53 -1.96
N GLU A 133 23.05 5.33 -0.96
CA GLU A 133 24.38 5.30 -0.33
C GLU A 133 24.59 4.00 0.45
N ARG A 134 23.60 3.58 1.24
CA ARG A 134 23.68 2.34 2.02
C ARG A 134 23.96 1.13 1.14
N LEU A 135 23.21 0.99 0.04
CA LEU A 135 23.31 -0.15 -0.88
C LEU A 135 24.67 -0.28 -1.58
N LYS A 136 25.52 0.76 -1.58
CA LYS A 136 26.91 0.66 -2.06
C LYS A 136 27.79 -0.20 -1.15
N SER A 137 27.42 -0.33 0.13
CA SER A 137 28.25 -1.00 1.15
C SER A 137 27.60 -2.25 1.73
N SER A 138 26.28 -2.28 1.85
CA SER A 138 25.55 -3.39 2.48
C SER A 138 24.11 -3.50 1.97
N PRO A 139 23.54 -4.71 1.93
CA PRO A 139 22.15 -4.90 1.60
C PRO A 139 21.24 -4.35 2.71
N VAL A 140 19.99 -4.03 2.35
CA VAL A 140 18.90 -3.83 3.31
C VAL A 140 18.09 -5.11 3.42
N GLU A 141 17.82 -5.55 4.64
CA GLU A 141 17.17 -6.84 4.88
C GLU A 141 15.94 -6.72 5.78
N PHE A 142 14.90 -7.49 5.46
CA PHE A 142 13.67 -7.59 6.23
C PHE A 142 13.28 -9.04 6.48
N GLU A 143 12.66 -9.33 7.62
CA GLU A 143 11.94 -10.58 7.88
C GLU A 143 10.47 -10.40 7.48
N LEU A 144 9.91 -11.38 6.77
CA LEU A 144 8.47 -11.46 6.53
C LEU A 144 7.83 -12.22 7.69
N GLU A 145 6.95 -11.56 8.42
CA GLU A 145 6.18 -12.16 9.51
C GLU A 145 4.69 -12.21 9.18
N LEU A 146 4.04 -13.30 9.61
CA LEU A 146 2.60 -13.42 9.68
C LEU A 146 2.15 -13.24 11.12
N GLU A 147 1.38 -12.20 11.39
CA GLU A 147 0.59 -12.08 12.62
C GLU A 147 -0.68 -12.92 12.46
N ILE A 148 -0.95 -13.83 13.40
CA ILE A 148 -2.02 -14.83 13.29
C ILE A 148 -3.26 -14.36 14.06
N GLY A 149 -4.39 -14.23 13.36
CA GLY A 149 -5.68 -13.85 13.93
C GLY A 149 -6.33 -14.98 14.73
N LYS A 150 -7.20 -14.61 15.67
CA LYS A 150 -8.03 -15.49 16.48
C LYS A 150 -9.52 -15.27 16.16
N PRO A 151 -10.41 -16.22 16.51
CA PRO A 151 -11.85 -16.01 16.37
C PRO A 151 -12.30 -14.72 17.07
N GLY A 152 -13.10 -13.90 16.36
CA GLY A 152 -13.59 -12.62 16.84
C GLY A 152 -12.70 -11.42 16.49
N ASP A 153 -11.48 -11.64 15.99
CA ASP A 153 -10.67 -10.54 15.46
C ASP A 153 -11.31 -9.98 14.17
N PRO A 154 -11.32 -8.65 13.97
CA PRO A 154 -11.87 -8.05 12.76
C PRO A 154 -11.04 -8.43 11.53
N THR A 155 -11.71 -8.94 10.51
CA THR A 155 -11.10 -9.37 9.24
C THR A 155 -11.34 -8.41 8.08
N ASN A 156 -12.32 -7.51 8.23
CA ASN A 156 -12.78 -6.57 7.20
C ASN A 156 -12.74 -5.10 7.66
N ASP A 157 -11.95 -4.80 8.70
CA ASP A 157 -11.76 -3.45 9.22
C ASP A 157 -10.27 -3.09 9.25
N ALA A 158 -9.84 -2.32 8.25
CA ALA A 158 -8.47 -1.81 8.11
C ALA A 158 -8.11 -0.70 9.12
N THR A 159 -9.06 -0.23 9.93
CA THR A 159 -8.88 0.77 11.00
C THR A 159 -8.76 0.14 12.39
N ALA A 160 -8.92 -1.18 12.51
CA ALA A 160 -8.88 -1.90 13.77
C ALA A 160 -7.58 -2.70 13.96
N LEU A 161 -6.91 -2.52 15.10
CA LEU A 161 -5.77 -3.36 15.49
C LEU A 161 -6.25 -4.70 16.05
N TRP A 162 -5.41 -5.72 15.90
CA TRP A 162 -5.51 -6.89 16.76
C TRP A 162 -4.71 -6.65 18.04
N PRO A 163 -4.98 -7.39 19.14
CA PRO A 163 -4.17 -7.32 20.35
C PRO A 163 -2.67 -7.51 20.08
N GLU A 164 -1.81 -6.80 20.82
CA GLU A 164 -0.35 -6.83 20.59
C GLU A 164 0.29 -8.19 20.95
N ASP A 165 -0.41 -9.04 21.71
CA ASP A 165 0.05 -10.36 22.13
C ASP A 165 -0.14 -11.46 21.06
N ARG A 166 -0.57 -11.08 19.85
CA ARG A 166 -0.81 -12.03 18.76
C ARG A 166 0.47 -12.74 18.35
N GLN A 167 0.35 -14.04 18.12
CA GLN A 167 1.46 -14.85 17.65
C GLN A 167 1.93 -14.31 16.30
N ARG A 168 3.26 -14.16 16.17
CA ARG A 168 3.92 -13.87 14.91
C ARG A 168 4.79 -15.03 14.48
N VAL A 169 4.76 -15.34 13.19
CA VAL A 169 5.53 -16.43 12.60
C VAL A 169 6.37 -15.87 11.45
N ARG A 170 7.70 -16.04 11.53
CA ARG A 170 8.60 -15.69 10.44
C ARG A 170 8.47 -16.70 9.29
N ILE A 171 8.21 -16.21 8.09
CA ILE A 171 8.01 -17.04 6.89
C ILE A 171 9.01 -16.77 5.76
N GLY A 172 9.86 -15.75 5.88
CA GLY A 172 10.85 -15.46 4.85
C GLY A 172 11.76 -14.29 5.17
N ARG A 173 12.71 -14.03 4.29
CA ARG A 173 13.63 -12.89 4.35
C ARG A 173 13.71 -12.22 2.98
N LEU A 174 13.58 -10.90 2.95
CA LEU A 174 13.85 -10.06 1.79
C LEU A 174 15.24 -9.45 1.93
N ARG A 175 16.03 -9.48 0.86
CA ARG A 175 17.34 -8.82 0.77
C ARG A 175 17.35 -7.91 -0.45
N VAL A 176 17.37 -6.61 -0.21
CA VAL A 176 17.49 -5.57 -1.25
C VAL A 176 18.98 -5.25 -1.40
N THR A 177 19.52 -5.49 -2.58
CA THR A 177 20.97 -5.39 -2.85
C THR A 177 21.34 -4.23 -3.78
N ALA A 178 20.39 -3.72 -4.55
CA ALA A 178 20.62 -2.67 -5.53
C ALA A 178 19.30 -1.97 -5.89
N THR A 179 19.42 -0.76 -6.42
CA THR A 179 18.34 -0.10 -7.16
C THR A 179 18.29 -0.59 -8.60
N THR A 180 17.15 -0.44 -9.24
CA THR A 180 16.95 -0.80 -10.65
C THR A 180 15.90 0.13 -11.28
N THR A 181 15.74 0.05 -12.58
CA THR A 181 14.72 0.77 -13.37
C THR A 181 13.61 -0.17 -13.84
N GLU A 182 12.45 0.39 -14.17
CA GLU A 182 11.34 -0.38 -14.76
C GLU A 182 11.74 -1.03 -16.11
N GLU A 183 12.65 -0.40 -16.85
CA GLU A 183 13.20 -0.93 -18.10
C GLU A 183 14.05 -2.19 -17.87
N GLU A 184 14.94 -2.16 -16.89
CA GLU A 184 15.77 -3.31 -16.50
C GLU A 184 14.92 -4.48 -15.97
N ILE A 185 13.84 -4.19 -15.26
CA ILE A 185 12.90 -5.23 -14.79
C ILE A 185 12.12 -5.84 -15.97
N GLY A 186 11.93 -5.10 -17.07
CA GLY A 186 11.12 -5.52 -18.21
C GLY A 186 9.60 -5.46 -17.94
N ASP A 187 9.18 -4.76 -16.87
CA ASP A 187 7.78 -4.55 -16.51
C ASP A 187 7.51 -3.05 -16.35
N ARG A 188 7.21 -2.40 -17.47
CA ARG A 188 6.96 -0.95 -17.53
C ARG A 188 5.69 -0.49 -16.84
N LEU A 189 4.76 -1.41 -16.55
CA LEU A 189 3.48 -1.03 -15.95
C LEU A 189 3.57 -1.04 -14.41
N MET A 190 4.39 -1.95 -13.89
CA MET A 190 4.66 -2.14 -12.46
C MET A 190 3.39 -2.08 -11.60
N ASN A 191 2.33 -2.76 -12.05
CA ASN A 191 1.04 -2.70 -11.38
C ASN A 191 1.02 -3.55 -10.10
N HIS A 192 1.28 -2.92 -8.96
CA HIS A 192 1.22 -3.55 -7.65
C HIS A 192 -0.20 -3.69 -7.11
N ASP A 193 -1.09 -4.36 -7.85
CA ASP A 193 -2.42 -4.71 -7.33
C ASP A 193 -2.28 -5.70 -6.15
N PRO A 194 -2.74 -5.36 -4.92
CA PRO A 194 -2.62 -6.23 -3.75
C PRO A 194 -3.49 -7.49 -3.81
N THR A 195 -4.39 -7.60 -4.77
CA THR A 195 -5.27 -8.77 -4.98
C THR A 195 -4.74 -9.73 -6.04
N MET A 196 -3.60 -9.40 -6.66
CA MET A 196 -2.81 -10.35 -7.45
C MET A 196 -2.14 -11.35 -6.52
N LEU A 197 -2.89 -12.39 -6.16
CA LEU A 197 -2.52 -13.43 -5.21
C LEU A 197 -2.30 -14.77 -5.93
N VAL A 198 -1.65 -15.70 -5.24
CA VAL A 198 -1.36 -17.07 -5.70
C VAL A 198 -2.03 -18.09 -4.80
N ASP A 199 -2.09 -19.34 -5.27
CA ASP A 199 -2.71 -20.45 -4.53
C ASP A 199 -2.25 -20.49 -3.07
N GLY A 200 -3.22 -20.66 -2.17
CA GLY A 200 -2.98 -20.63 -0.73
C GLY A 200 -3.11 -19.24 -0.09
N ILE A 201 -3.30 -18.17 -0.87
CA ILE A 201 -3.56 -16.82 -0.34
C ILE A 201 -4.80 -16.23 -0.99
N GLU A 202 -5.75 -15.80 -0.16
CA GLU A 202 -7.01 -15.23 -0.59
C GLU A 202 -7.28 -13.88 0.09
N ALA A 203 -7.95 -12.98 -0.63
CA ALA A 203 -8.45 -11.74 -0.05
C ALA A 203 -9.64 -12.04 0.90
N THR A 204 -9.78 -11.22 1.94
CA THR A 204 -10.97 -11.15 2.80
C THR A 204 -12.05 -10.28 2.17
N ASP A 205 -13.20 -10.18 2.82
CA ASP A 205 -14.30 -9.28 2.46
C ASP A 205 -14.08 -7.81 2.88
N ASP A 206 -12.84 -7.42 3.26
CA ASP A 206 -12.47 -6.03 3.52
C ASP A 206 -12.83 -5.13 2.32
N PRO A 207 -13.77 -4.18 2.47
CA PRO A 207 -14.24 -3.35 1.35
C PRO A 207 -13.12 -2.51 0.71
N ILE A 208 -12.16 -2.06 1.52
CA ILE A 208 -11.00 -1.31 1.03
C ILE A 208 -10.06 -2.24 0.27
N LEU A 209 -9.83 -3.47 0.73
CA LEU A 209 -9.02 -4.42 -0.03
C LEU A 209 -9.66 -4.75 -1.39
N GLN A 210 -10.98 -5.01 -1.39
CA GLN A 210 -11.72 -5.45 -2.57
C GLN A 210 -11.75 -4.38 -3.68
N ILE A 211 -11.91 -3.11 -3.34
CA ILE A 211 -11.96 -2.03 -4.34
C ILE A 211 -10.60 -1.73 -4.98
N ARG A 212 -9.49 -2.10 -4.31
CA ARG A 212 -8.14 -1.72 -4.76
C ARG A 212 -7.79 -2.26 -6.12
N ARG A 213 -8.24 -3.46 -6.50
CA ARG A 213 -8.00 -3.98 -7.86
C ARG A 213 -8.42 -3.00 -8.94
N GLY A 214 -9.69 -2.59 -8.91
CA GLY A 214 -10.24 -1.65 -9.90
C GLY A 214 -9.54 -0.29 -9.87
N VAL A 215 -9.17 0.21 -8.69
CA VAL A 215 -8.42 1.48 -8.55
C VAL A 215 -7.03 1.37 -9.18
N TYR A 216 -6.32 0.28 -8.94
CA TYR A 216 -4.98 0.04 -9.49
C TYR A 216 -5.02 -0.15 -11.01
N GLU A 217 -6.01 -0.90 -11.52
CA GLU A 217 -6.25 -1.08 -12.96
C GLU A 217 -6.61 0.25 -13.65
N ALA A 218 -7.48 1.07 -13.06
CA ALA A 218 -7.83 2.38 -13.61
C ALA A 218 -6.61 3.31 -13.66
N SER A 219 -5.82 3.36 -12.58
CA SER A 219 -4.55 4.11 -12.57
C SER A 219 -3.57 3.59 -13.63
N ALA A 220 -3.46 2.27 -13.79
CA ALA A 220 -2.58 1.62 -14.76
C ALA A 220 -2.98 1.99 -16.20
N ALA A 221 -4.27 2.03 -16.49
CA ALA A 221 -4.79 2.43 -17.80
C ALA A 221 -4.57 3.93 -18.08
N GLN A 222 -4.66 4.79 -17.06
CA GLN A 222 -4.40 6.23 -17.19
C GLN A 222 -2.91 6.52 -17.43
N ARG A 223 -2.00 5.93 -16.65
CA ARG A 223 -0.55 6.20 -16.76
C ARG A 223 0.11 5.55 -17.97
N SER A 224 -0.45 4.46 -18.49
CA SER A 224 0.04 3.81 -19.71
C SER A 224 -0.50 4.45 -21.01
N GLY A 225 -1.38 5.46 -20.91
CA GLY A 225 -2.00 6.09 -22.08
C GLY A 225 -3.03 5.22 -22.81
N GLY A 226 -3.42 4.06 -22.24
CA GLY A 226 -4.33 3.10 -22.87
C GLY A 226 -5.71 3.68 -23.23
N TRP A 227 -6.20 4.65 -22.46
CA TRP A 227 -7.45 5.37 -22.79
C TRP A 227 -7.29 6.43 -23.89
N GLN A 228 -6.08 6.97 -24.08
CA GLN A 228 -5.80 7.99 -25.10
C GLN A 228 -5.61 7.35 -26.49
N ALA A 229 -5.03 6.15 -26.54
CA ALA A 229 -4.84 5.40 -27.80
C ALA A 229 -6.16 5.08 -28.53
N ASN A 230 -7.25 4.83 -27.79
CA ASN A 230 -8.55 4.51 -28.38
C ASN A 230 -9.37 5.75 -28.83
N ARG A 231 -9.04 6.96 -28.37
CA ARG A 231 -9.76 8.18 -28.83
C ARG A 231 -9.38 8.57 -30.26
N THR A 232 -8.13 8.35 -30.65
CA THR A 232 -7.67 8.62 -32.02
C THR A 232 -8.28 7.63 -33.02
N GLN A 233 -8.52 6.38 -32.61
CA GLN A 233 -9.11 5.35 -33.44
C GLN A 233 -10.63 5.53 -33.65
N LEU A 234 -11.34 6.08 -32.66
CA LEU A 234 -12.77 6.43 -32.78
C LEU A 234 -13.01 7.74 -33.55
N ALA A 235 -12.03 8.64 -33.60
CA ALA A 235 -12.13 9.90 -34.34
C ALA A 235 -11.75 9.79 -35.83
N GLY A 236 -11.12 8.68 -36.26
CA GLY A 236 -10.69 8.47 -37.65
C GLY A 236 -11.64 7.62 -38.51
N GLY A 237 -12.81 7.25 -37.99
CA GLY A 237 -13.74 6.28 -38.59
C GLY A 237 -14.92 6.86 -39.37
N THR A 238 -14.88 8.13 -39.78
CA THR A 238 -15.93 8.73 -40.63
C THR A 238 -15.32 9.59 -41.72
N ASP A 239 -14.70 8.96 -42.72
CA ASP A 239 -14.61 9.53 -44.07
C ASP A 239 -14.56 8.38 -45.09
N GLY A 240 -15.73 7.75 -45.25
CA GLY A 240 -16.02 6.80 -46.30
C GLY A 240 -17.13 7.34 -47.18
N THR A 241 -16.94 8.50 -47.82
CA THR A 241 -17.82 8.91 -48.91
C THR A 241 -17.47 8.10 -50.15
N ALA A 242 -18.31 7.12 -50.42
CA ALA A 242 -18.46 6.44 -51.69
C ALA A 242 -18.59 7.46 -52.83
N LYS A 243 -17.93 7.17 -53.96
CA LYS A 243 -18.39 7.54 -55.30
C LYS A 243 -18.04 6.42 -56.28
N PRO A 244 -18.89 6.19 -57.30
CA PRO A 244 -18.91 4.97 -58.12
C PRO A 244 -17.67 4.78 -59.00
#